data_AF-A0A133PKB1-F1
#
_entry.id   AF-A0A133PKB1-F1
#
_cell.length_a   1.000
_cell.length_b   1.000
_cell.length_c   1.000
_cell.angle_alpha   90.00
_cell.angle_beta   90.00
_cell.angle_gamma   90.00
#
_symmetry.space_group_name_H-M   'P 1'
#
loop_
_entity.id
_entity.type
_entity.pdbx_description
1 polymer ?
#
loop_
_entity_poly.entity_id
_entity_poly.type
_entity_poly.pdbx_seq_one_letter_code
_entity_poly.pdbx_strand_id
1 'polypeptide(L)'
;MKKIECYETKDGKLFTSYEEALMHEKEEEIKSDLGSILNASIRTGDLMKKHVGENKLCSNPVDAQVVKKFLVSYMSEIMLKDFAAFKSLFDGGLSCK
;
A
#
# COMPACT_ATOMS: atom_id res chain seq x y z
N MET A 1 -32.44 21.77 -10.68
CA MET A 1 -31.09 21.19 -10.48
C MET A 1 -31.25 19.88 -9.73
N LYS A 2 -30.66 18.78 -10.21
CA LYS A 2 -30.63 17.51 -9.45
C LYS A 2 -29.58 17.64 -8.35
N LYS A 3 -29.91 17.28 -7.11
CA LYS A 3 -28.91 17.09 -6.05
C LYS A 3 -28.06 15.88 -6.45
N ILE A 4 -26.75 16.07 -6.54
CA ILE A 4 -25.79 14.97 -6.63
C ILE A 4 -25.50 14.57 -5.18
N GLU A 5 -25.77 13.31 -4.84
CA GLU A 5 -25.34 12.75 -3.56
C GLU A 5 -23.84 12.44 -3.67
N CYS A 6 -23.08 12.91 -2.70
CA CYS A 6 -21.65 12.65 -2.58
C CYS A 6 -21.38 11.89 -1.29
N TYR A 7 -20.45 10.94 -1.35
CA TYR A 7 -19.99 10.15 -0.21
C TYR A 7 -18.61 10.63 0.18
N GLU A 8 -18.45 11.04 1.45
CA GLU A 8 -17.18 11.50 2.01
C GLU A 8 -16.48 10.35 2.75
N THR A 9 -15.21 10.12 2.43
CA THR A 9 -14.35 9.16 3.12
C THR A 9 -13.66 9.80 4.32
N LYS A 10 -13.12 8.99 5.24
CA LYS A 10 -12.42 9.48 6.45
C LYS A 10 -11.27 10.47 6.18
N ASP A 11 -10.63 10.39 5.02
CA ASP A 11 -9.57 11.32 4.59
C ASP A 11 -10.10 12.58 3.89
N GLY A 12 -11.42 12.78 3.85
CA GLY A 12 -12.08 13.98 3.30
C GLY A 12 -12.24 13.97 1.78
N LYS A 13 -12.03 12.84 1.10
CA LYS A 13 -12.29 12.72 -0.34
C LYS A 13 -13.77 12.47 -0.61
N LEU A 14 -14.26 13.03 -1.71
CA LEU A 14 -15.66 12.93 -2.13
C LEU A 14 -15.78 12.03 -3.36
N PHE A 15 -16.75 11.11 -3.33
CA PHE A 15 -17.05 10.18 -4.40
C PHE A 15 -18.52 10.26 -4.80
N THR A 16 -18.80 9.91 -6.06
CA THR A 16 -20.15 9.91 -6.63
C THR A 16 -20.95 8.66 -6.30
N SER A 17 -20.29 7.61 -5.82
CA SER A 17 -20.93 6.38 -5.35
C SER A 17 -20.37 5.92 -4.00
N TYR A 18 -21.21 5.21 -3.25
CA TYR A 18 -20.80 4.60 -1.97
C TYR A 18 -19.74 3.52 -2.18
N GLU A 19 -19.84 2.74 -3.25
CA GLU A 19 -18.93 1.64 -3.55
C GLU A 19 -17.51 2.15 -3.82
N GLU A 20 -17.36 3.26 -4.56
CA GLU A 20 -16.07 3.92 -4.77
C GLU A 20 -15.47 4.45 -3.46
N ALA A 21 -16.28 5.10 -2.63
CA ALA A 21 -15.84 5.59 -1.32
C ALA A 21 -15.38 4.43 -0.41
N LEU A 22 -16.16 3.35 -0.34
CA LEU A 22 -15.83 2.16 0.45
C LEU A 22 -14.55 1.47 -0.06
N MET A 23 -14.38 1.40 -1.38
CA MET A 23 -13.19 0.85 -2.00
C MET A 23 -11.94 1.66 -1.68
N HIS A 24 -12.04 3.00 -1.74
CA HIS A 24 -10.95 3.90 -1.36
C HIS A 24 -10.55 3.69 0.11
N GLU A 25 -11.51 3.64 1.04
CA GLU A 25 -11.19 3.41 2.46
C GLU A 25 -10.47 2.07 2.69
N LYS A 26 -10.93 1.00 2.03
CA LYS A 26 -10.28 -0.32 2.13
C LYS A 26 -8.87 -0.31 1.54
N GLU A 27 -8.67 0.39 0.43
CA GLU A 27 -7.35 0.53 -0.16
C GLU A 27 -6.40 1.23 0.80
N GLU A 28 -6.80 2.37 1.38
CA GLU A 28 -6.01 3.12 2.36
C GLU A 28 -5.71 2.32 3.64
N GLU A 29 -6.66 1.52 4.13
CA GLU A 29 -6.44 0.61 5.25
C GLU A 29 -5.33 -0.41 4.92
N ILE A 30 -5.43 -1.08 3.76
CA ILE A 30 -4.40 -2.03 3.30
C ILE A 30 -3.05 -1.33 3.10
N LYS A 31 -3.03 -0.10 2.55
CA LYS A 31 -1.79 0.69 2.39
C LYS A 31 -1.12 0.92 3.74
N SER A 32 -1.89 1.34 4.73
CA SER A 32 -1.42 1.65 6.09
C SER A 32 -0.85 0.41 6.78
N ASP A 33 -1.57 -0.71 6.70
CA ASP A 33 -1.14 -1.98 7.30
C ASP A 33 0.14 -2.51 6.65
N LEU A 34 0.19 -2.52 5.31
CA LEU A 34 1.36 -2.96 4.57
C LEU A 34 2.57 -2.07 4.86
N GLY A 35 2.38 -0.75 4.86
CA GLY A 35 3.41 0.21 5.24
C GLY A 35 3.94 -0.03 6.65
N SER A 36 3.07 -0.38 7.60
CA SER A 36 3.43 -0.71 8.98
C SER A 36 4.25 -2.01 9.07
N ILE A 37 3.81 -3.07 8.39
CA ILE A 37 4.51 -4.37 8.34
C ILE A 37 5.90 -4.22 7.71
N LEU A 38 6.01 -3.51 6.59
CA LEU A 38 7.29 -3.26 5.92
C LEU A 38 8.22 -2.42 6.81
N ASN A 39 7.69 -1.38 7.46
CA ASN A 39 8.46 -0.58 8.40
C ASN A 39 8.98 -1.39 9.59
N ALA A 40 8.16 -2.29 10.13
CA ALA A 40 8.54 -3.18 11.21
C ALA A 40 9.65 -4.15 10.74
N SER A 41 9.46 -4.77 9.58
CA SER A 41 10.42 -5.73 8.99
C SER A 41 11.79 -5.10 8.70
N ILE A 42 11.81 -3.84 8.25
CA ILE A 42 13.05 -3.08 8.08
C ILE A 42 13.66 -2.72 9.43
N ARG A 43 12.84 -2.37 10.43
CA ARG A 43 13.32 -2.00 11.78
C ARG A 43 13.93 -3.19 12.52
N THR A 44 13.35 -4.38 12.42
CA THR A 44 13.90 -5.60 13.05
C THR A 44 15.18 -6.06 12.36
N GLY A 45 15.43 -5.62 11.12
CA GLY A 45 16.66 -5.89 10.39
C GLY A 45 16.76 -7.33 9.88
N ASP A 46 15.71 -8.13 10.02
CA ASP A 46 15.71 -9.55 9.64
C ASP A 46 16.01 -9.74 8.14
N LEU A 47 15.39 -8.92 7.29
CA LEU A 47 15.63 -8.93 5.85
C LEU A 47 17.04 -8.45 5.49
N MET A 48 17.52 -7.39 6.16
CA MET A 48 18.89 -6.89 5.95
C MET A 48 19.92 -7.95 6.32
N LYS A 49 19.78 -8.56 7.50
CA LYS A 49 20.67 -9.62 7.95
C LYS A 49 20.67 -10.82 7.00
N LYS A 50 19.50 -11.20 6.48
CA LYS A 50 19.34 -12.36 5.59
C LYS A 50 19.90 -12.12 4.17
N HIS A 51 19.80 -10.92 3.63
CA HIS A 51 20.11 -10.65 2.22
C HIS A 51 21.35 -9.77 1.98
N VAL A 52 21.75 -8.98 2.98
CA VAL A 52 22.86 -8.02 2.89
C VAL A 52 24.04 -8.45 3.78
N GLY A 53 23.77 -9.21 4.85
CA GLY A 53 24.78 -9.67 5.79
C GLY A 53 25.34 -8.51 6.62
N GLU A 54 26.66 -8.43 6.75
CA GLU A 54 27.35 -7.34 7.47
C GLU A 54 27.62 -6.11 6.60
N ASN A 55 27.23 -6.13 5.31
CA ASN A 55 27.50 -5.03 4.40
C ASN A 55 26.66 -3.80 4.77
N LYS A 56 27.32 -2.64 4.88
CA LYS A 56 26.61 -1.36 5.04
C LYS A 56 26.03 -0.93 3.69
N LEU A 57 24.70 -0.93 3.60
CA LEU A 57 23.99 -0.36 2.44
C LEU A 57 24.14 1.16 2.35
N CYS A 58 24.25 1.84 3.48
CA CYS A 58 24.42 3.28 3.55
C CYS A 58 25.51 3.61 4.57
N SER A 59 26.34 4.59 4.22
CA SER A 59 27.44 5.08 5.06
C SER A 59 27.01 6.19 6.02
N ASN A 60 25.85 6.82 5.80
CA ASN A 60 25.27 7.81 6.71
C ASN A 60 23.81 7.48 7.10
N PRO A 61 23.33 7.91 8.29
CA PRO A 61 21.97 7.62 8.78
C PRO A 61 20.83 8.28 7.98
N VAL A 62 21.08 9.44 7.38
CA VAL A 62 20.09 10.18 6.58
C VAL A 62 19.78 9.42 5.29
N ASP A 63 20.81 8.97 4.57
CA ASP A 63 20.68 8.16 3.36
C ASP A 63 19.95 6.85 3.66
N ALA A 64 20.28 6.21 4.79
CA ALA A 64 19.59 5.00 5.24
C ALA A 64 18.10 5.24 5.46
N GLN A 65 17.71 6.39 6.02
CA GLN A 65 16.32 6.76 6.25
C GLN A 65 15.59 7.06 4.93
N VAL A 66 16.25 7.71 3.97
CA VAL A 66 15.71 7.98 2.63
C VAL A 66 15.47 6.66 1.88
N VAL A 67 16.47 5.78 1.84
CA VAL A 67 16.36 4.45 1.19
C VAL A 67 15.27 3.62 1.84
N LYS A 68 15.17 3.63 3.19
CA LYS A 68 14.07 2.98 3.90
C LYS A 68 12.71 3.51 3.45
N LYS A 69 12.50 4.83 3.44
CA LYS A 69 11.22 5.43 3.02
C LYS A 69 10.90 5.07 1.58
N PHE A 70 11.88 5.14 0.69
CA PHE A 70 11.73 4.75 -0.71
C PHE A 70 11.30 3.30 -0.86
N LEU A 71 12.00 2.36 -0.21
CA LEU A 71 11.69 0.93 -0.30
C LEU A 71 10.30 0.61 0.24
N VAL A 72 9.89 1.23 1.35
CA VAL A 72 8.54 1.05 1.91
C VAL A 72 7.50 1.57 0.93
N SER A 73 7.64 2.81 0.43
CA SER A 73 6.69 3.41 -0.53
C SER A 73 6.59 2.58 -1.80
N TYR A 74 7.74 2.20 -2.37
CA TYR A 74 7.82 1.44 -3.61
C TYR A 74 7.17 0.06 -3.48
N MET A 75 7.50 -0.70 -2.43
CA MET A 75 6.89 -2.01 -2.21
C MET A 75 5.41 -1.88 -1.89
N SER A 76 4.99 -0.88 -1.11
CA SER A 76 3.56 -0.66 -0.87
C SER A 76 2.82 -0.35 -2.17
N GLU A 77 3.31 0.59 -2.98
CA GLU A 77 2.64 1.00 -4.22
C GLU A 77 2.59 -0.12 -5.27
N ILE A 78 3.67 -0.90 -5.41
CA ILE A 78 3.69 -2.03 -6.35
C ILE A 78 2.81 -3.17 -5.86
N MET A 79 2.91 -3.58 -4.60
CA MET A 79 2.06 -4.67 -4.08
C MET A 79 0.58 -4.31 -4.15
N LEU A 80 0.22 -3.03 -3.99
CA LEU A 80 -1.15 -2.56 -4.16
C LEU A 80 -1.61 -2.55 -5.62
N LYS A 81 -0.74 -2.17 -6.56
CA LYS A 81 -1.02 -2.32 -7.99
C LYS A 81 -1.23 -3.79 -8.37
N ASP A 82 -0.39 -4.67 -7.84
CA ASP A 82 -0.53 -6.12 -8.05
C ASP A 82 -1.77 -6.66 -7.35
N PHE A 83 -2.17 -6.12 -6.18
CA PHE A 83 -3.42 -6.48 -5.52
C PHE A 83 -4.65 -6.01 -6.32
N ALA A 84 -4.61 -4.80 -6.90
CA ALA A 84 -5.66 -4.30 -7.78
C ALA A 84 -5.75 -5.12 -9.08
N ALA A 85 -4.61 -5.52 -9.66
CA ALA A 85 -4.55 -6.41 -10.82
C ALA A 85 -5.03 -7.83 -10.48
N PHE A 86 -4.62 -8.37 -9.33
CA PHE A 86 -5.08 -9.66 -8.79
C PHE A 86 -6.58 -9.62 -8.55
N LYS A 87 -7.09 -8.59 -7.87
CA LYS A 87 -8.52 -8.39 -7.65
C LYS A 87 -9.28 -8.22 -8.96
N SER A 88 -8.76 -7.50 -9.96
CA SER A 88 -9.36 -7.41 -11.29
C SER A 88 -9.47 -8.77 -12.00
N LEU A 89 -8.54 -9.71 -11.72
CA LEU A 89 -8.63 -11.08 -12.22
C LEU A 89 -9.72 -11.91 -11.52
N PHE A 90 -10.05 -11.61 -10.25
CA PHE A 90 -11.09 -12.31 -9.49
C PHE A 90 -12.48 -11.67 -9.60
N ASP A 91 -12.57 -10.34 -9.67
CA ASP A 91 -13.82 -9.60 -9.90
C ASP A 91 -14.36 -9.79 -11.33
N GLY A 92 -13.51 -10.21 -12.27
CA GLY A 92 -13.91 -10.70 -13.59
C GLY A 92 -14.63 -12.06 -13.59
N GLY A 93 -14.81 -12.66 -12.42
CA GLY A 93 -15.55 -13.90 -12.23
C GLY A 93 -14.80 -15.11 -12.77
N LEU A 94 -14.20 -15.90 -11.87
CA LEU A 94 -14.11 -17.34 -12.08
C LEU A 94 -15.55 -17.89 -12.09
N SER A 95 -16.24 -17.70 -13.21
CA SER A 95 -17.40 -18.51 -13.54
C SER A 95 -16.89 -19.91 -13.82
N CYS A 96 -16.83 -20.74 -12.78
CA CYS A 96 -16.81 -22.18 -12.98
C CYS A 96 -18.06 -22.54 -13.79
N LYS A 97 -17.85 -23.24 -14.91
CA LYS A 97 -18.93 -23.95 -15.61
C LYS A 97 -19.63 -24.92 -14.68
#